data_AF-A0A5K3G1D0-F1
#
_entry.id   AF-A0A5K3G1D0-F1
#
_cell.length_a   1.000
_cell.length_b   1.000
_cell.length_c   1.000
_cell.angle_alpha   90.00
_cell.angle_beta   90.00
_cell.angle_gamma   90.00
#
_symmetry.space_group_name_H-M   'P 1'
#
loop_
_entity.id
_entity.type
_entity.pdbx_description
1 polymer ?
#
loop_
_entity_poly.entity_id
_entity_poly.type
_entity_poly.pdbx_seq_one_letter_code
_entity_poly.pdbx_strand_id
1 'polypeptide(L)'
;MGTFTKSFGSAGGYLAGSARFIDYVRTQSYSSVYAGTMPAPVCQQIITSMRIIMGLECAGEGDRRLKQLAWNTRYFRARLHEMGLIVFGNRDSPVVPLILYMPGKLVAFSRMCLERGLGVVIVGFPATALLASRSRFCISA
;
A
#
# COMPACT_ATOMS: atom_id res chain seq x y z
N MET A 1 6.84 -9.76 9.26
CA MET A 1 5.45 -9.32 9.51
C MET A 1 4.89 -8.76 8.22
N GLY A 2 3.61 -9.00 7.93
CA GLY A 2 2.91 -8.40 6.80
C GLY A 2 1.45 -8.12 7.11
N THR A 3 0.74 -7.54 6.14
CA THR A 3 -0.68 -7.18 6.28
C THR A 3 -1.49 -7.66 5.08
N PHE A 4 -2.76 -7.98 5.33
CA PHE A 4 -3.73 -8.37 4.32
C PHE A 4 -4.59 -7.20 3.81
N THR A 5 -4.45 -6.00 4.40
CA THR A 5 -5.28 -4.82 4.10
C THR A 5 -4.89 -4.04 2.85
N LYS A 6 -3.85 -4.48 2.14
CA LYS A 6 -3.31 -3.78 0.97
C LYS A 6 -3.48 -4.63 -0.29
N SER A 7 -2.39 -5.19 -0.80
CA SER A 7 -2.38 -5.96 -2.05
C SER A 7 -3.32 -7.17 -2.05
N PHE A 8 -3.66 -7.71 -0.88
CA PHE A 8 -4.58 -8.85 -0.74
C PHE A 8 -6.06 -8.43 -0.65
N GLY A 9 -6.35 -7.13 -0.53
CA GLY A 9 -7.70 -6.57 -0.56
C GLY A 9 -8.63 -7.00 0.59
N SER A 10 -8.08 -7.47 1.71
CA SER A 10 -8.85 -8.08 2.80
C SER A 10 -8.53 -7.45 4.16
N ALA A 11 -8.61 -8.18 5.27
CA ALA A 11 -8.37 -7.64 6.62
C ALA A 11 -7.34 -8.45 7.43
N GLY A 12 -6.70 -7.78 8.39
CA GLY A 12 -5.75 -8.40 9.33
C GLY A 12 -4.28 -8.34 8.91
N GLY A 13 -3.47 -9.14 9.59
CA GLY A 13 -2.03 -9.22 9.37
C GLY A 13 -1.46 -10.56 9.81
N TYR A 14 -0.17 -10.75 9.54
CA TYR A 14 0.49 -12.02 9.77
C TYR A 14 1.94 -11.86 10.21
N LEU A 15 2.42 -12.88 10.90
CA LEU A 15 3.83 -13.14 11.18
C LEU A 15 4.22 -14.43 10.47
N ALA A 16 5.44 -14.45 9.92
CA ALA A 16 6.04 -15.62 9.33
C ALA A 16 7.43 -15.78 9.93
N GLY A 17 7.81 -17.00 10.27
CA GLY A 17 9.05 -17.34 10.96
C GLY A 17 9.13 -18.84 11.21
N SER A 18 10.11 -19.28 12.00
CA SER A 18 10.23 -20.69 12.38
C SER A 18 9.03 -21.17 13.21
N ALA A 19 8.74 -22.48 13.17
CA ALA A 19 7.67 -23.07 13.96
C ALA A 19 7.81 -22.72 15.45
N ARG A 20 9.01 -22.89 16.02
CA ARG A 20 9.33 -22.50 17.40
C ARG A 20 8.98 -21.05 17.71
N PHE A 21 9.27 -20.12 16.80
CA PHE A 21 8.95 -18.70 16.99
C PHE A 21 7.44 -18.46 16.96
N ILE A 22 6.74 -19.05 15.99
CA ILE A 22 5.29 -18.89 15.86
C ILE A 22 4.55 -19.50 17.06
N ASP A 23 4.96 -20.66 17.54
CA ASP A 23 4.36 -21.33 18.71
C ASP A 23 4.60 -20.54 19.99
N TYR A 24 5.79 -19.96 20.15
CA TYR A 24 6.08 -19.03 21.25
C TYR A 24 5.14 -17.81 21.20
N VAL A 25 5.02 -17.14 20.04
CA VAL A 25 4.16 -15.96 19.91
C VAL A 25 2.69 -16.29 20.16
N ARG A 26 2.21 -17.45 19.68
CA ARG A 26 0.82 -17.88 19.88
C ARG A 26 0.44 -18.06 21.33
N THR A 27 1.38 -18.53 22.16
CA THR A 27 1.14 -18.82 23.58
C THR A 27 1.47 -17.65 24.51
N GLN A 28 2.42 -16.79 24.11
CA GLN A 28 2.92 -15.70 24.98
C GLN A 28 2.37 -14.32 24.60
N SER A 29 1.81 -14.13 23.40
CA SER A 29 1.26 -12.84 22.99
C SER A 29 -0.19 -12.69 23.44
N TYR A 30 -0.47 -11.67 24.26
CA TYR A 30 -1.85 -11.28 24.61
C TYR A 30 -2.73 -11.09 23.36
N SER A 31 -2.19 -10.47 22.31
CA SER A 31 -2.89 -10.24 21.05
C SER A 31 -3.18 -11.51 20.26
N SER A 32 -2.52 -12.63 20.56
CA SER A 32 -2.83 -13.93 19.97
C SER A 32 -3.77 -14.76 20.84
N VAL A 33 -3.59 -14.71 22.17
CA VAL A 33 -4.34 -15.54 23.12
C VAL A 33 -5.77 -15.05 23.30
N TYR A 34 -5.98 -13.74 23.34
CA TYR A 34 -7.28 -13.13 23.66
C TYR A 34 -8.00 -12.49 22.47
N ALA A 35 -7.38 -12.47 21.28
CA ALA A 35 -8.01 -11.91 20.10
C ALA A 35 -9.01 -12.89 19.47
N GLY A 36 -10.09 -12.34 18.91
CA GLY A 36 -11.02 -13.10 18.08
C GLY A 36 -10.35 -13.59 16.80
N THR A 37 -10.74 -14.78 16.35
CA THR A 37 -10.26 -15.34 15.09
C THR A 37 -10.80 -14.55 13.90
N MET A 38 -10.03 -14.52 12.82
CA MET A 38 -10.45 -13.90 11.56
C MET A 38 -11.70 -14.61 10.99
N PRO A 39 -12.70 -13.87 10.50
CA PRO A 39 -13.88 -14.47 9.88
C PRO A 39 -13.52 -15.34 8.66
N ALA A 40 -14.18 -16.49 8.52
CA ALA A 40 -13.89 -17.44 7.44
C ALA A 40 -13.95 -16.82 6.02
N PRO A 41 -14.91 -15.93 5.67
CA PRO A 41 -14.92 -15.29 4.36
C PRO A 41 -13.69 -14.41 4.08
N VAL A 42 -13.17 -13.74 5.12
CA VAL A 42 -11.96 -12.91 5.04
C VAL A 42 -10.74 -13.80 4.80
N CYS A 43 -10.62 -14.91 5.54
CA CYS A 43 -9.58 -15.92 5.31
C CYS A 43 -9.60 -16.45 3.88
N GLN A 44 -10.79 -16.81 3.37
CA GLN A 44 -10.93 -17.36 2.02
C GLN A 44 -10.51 -16.35 0.95
N GLN A 45 -10.90 -15.08 1.09
CA GLN A 45 -10.48 -14.02 0.18
C GLN A 45 -8.95 -13.88 0.16
N ILE A 46 -8.30 -13.92 1.32
CA ILE A 46 -6.84 -13.84 1.44
C ILE A 46 -6.18 -15.01 0.72
N ILE A 47 -6.67 -16.23 0.97
CA ILE A 47 -6.14 -17.46 0.34
C ILE A 47 -6.26 -17.37 -1.18
N THR A 48 -7.43 -17.01 -1.70
CA THR A 48 -7.68 -16.85 -3.14
C THR A 48 -6.79 -15.76 -3.75
N SER A 49 -6.69 -14.57 -3.12
CA SER A 49 -5.78 -13.51 -3.57
C SER A 49 -4.33 -13.98 -3.63
N MET A 50 -3.84 -14.70 -2.62
CA MET A 50 -2.49 -15.28 -2.64
C MET A 50 -2.31 -16.30 -3.77
N ARG A 51 -3.27 -17.20 -3.94
CA ARG A 51 -3.22 -18.23 -4.99
C ARG A 51 -3.19 -17.61 -6.38
N ILE A 52 -3.95 -16.55 -6.63
CA ILE A 52 -3.90 -15.80 -7.91
C ILE A 52 -2.53 -15.14 -8.10
N ILE A 53 -1.99 -14.47 -7.07
CA ILE A 53 -0.66 -13.85 -7.13
C ILE A 53 0.43 -14.90 -7.44
N MET A 54 0.33 -16.08 -6.84
CA MET A 54 1.26 -17.20 -7.04
C MET A 54 1.01 -17.98 -8.35
N GLY A 55 -0.04 -17.65 -9.11
CA GLY A 55 -0.40 -18.36 -10.34
C GLY A 55 -1.03 -19.74 -10.14
N LEU A 56 -1.52 -20.06 -8.93
CA LEU A 56 -2.11 -21.35 -8.57
C LEU A 56 -3.61 -21.47 -8.90
N GLU A 57 -4.31 -20.35 -9.13
CA GLU A 57 -5.73 -20.35 -9.58
C GLU A 57 -5.90 -19.75 -10.98
N CYS A 58 -5.18 -18.66 -11.27
CA CYS A 58 -5.17 -18.03 -12.58
C CYS A 58 -3.72 -17.86 -13.05
N ALA A 59 -3.19 -18.87 -13.74
CA ALA A 59 -1.80 -18.87 -14.18
C ALA A 59 -1.47 -17.62 -15.01
N GLY A 60 -0.36 -16.95 -14.67
CA GLY A 60 0.11 -15.74 -15.36
C GLY A 60 -0.58 -14.43 -14.94
N GLU A 61 -1.74 -14.46 -14.28
CA GLU A 61 -2.45 -13.23 -13.90
C GLU A 61 -1.70 -12.40 -12.86
N GLY A 62 -1.11 -13.07 -11.85
CA GLY A 62 -0.25 -12.41 -10.86
C GLY A 62 0.95 -11.69 -11.48
N ASP A 63 1.68 -12.37 -12.37
CA ASP A 63 2.83 -11.81 -13.07
C ASP A 63 2.43 -10.65 -14.00
N ARG A 64 1.32 -10.78 -14.73
CA ARG A 64 0.76 -9.72 -15.57
C ARG A 64 0.48 -8.45 -14.75
N ARG A 65 -0.18 -8.59 -13.59
CA ARG A 65 -0.47 -7.44 -12.70
C ARG A 65 0.78 -6.83 -12.12
N LEU A 66 1.78 -7.63 -11.72
CA LEU A 66 3.05 -7.10 -11.20
C LEU A 66 3.82 -6.31 -12.27
N LYS A 67 3.86 -6.81 -13.51
CA LYS A 67 4.46 -6.09 -14.65
C LYS A 67 3.71 -4.79 -14.96
N GLN A 68 2.38 -4.82 -14.98
CA GLN A 68 1.56 -3.64 -15.19
C GLN A 68 1.77 -2.59 -14.09
N LEU A 69 1.78 -3.00 -12.83
CA LEU A 69 2.06 -2.13 -11.68
C LEU A 69 3.44 -1.46 -11.81
N ALA A 70 4.47 -2.23 -12.15
CA ALA A 70 5.81 -1.71 -12.35
C ALA A 70 5.87 -0.69 -13.51
N TRP A 71 5.19 -0.98 -14.62
CA TRP A 71 5.11 -0.05 -15.75
C TRP A 71 4.34 1.22 -15.39
N ASN A 72 3.14 1.12 -14.82
CA ASN A 72 2.32 2.26 -14.37
C ASN A 72 3.12 3.14 -13.39
N THR A 73 3.83 2.53 -12.46
CA THR A 73 4.65 3.23 -11.46
C THR A 73 5.77 4.04 -12.12
N ARG A 74 6.54 3.40 -13.00
CA ARG A 74 7.65 4.07 -13.70
C ARG A 74 7.15 5.19 -14.60
N TYR A 75 6.07 4.95 -15.33
CA TYR A 75 5.43 5.93 -16.20
C TYR A 75 4.96 7.15 -15.41
N PHE A 76 4.18 6.95 -14.36
CA PHE A 76 3.64 8.04 -13.55
C PHE A 76 4.76 8.89 -12.93
N ARG A 77 5.80 8.25 -12.38
CA ARG A 77 6.96 8.96 -11.83
C ARG A 77 7.71 9.77 -12.88
N ALA A 78 7.96 9.20 -14.06
CA ALA A 78 8.65 9.88 -15.15
C ALA A 78 7.89 11.15 -15.57
N ARG A 79 6.57 11.04 -15.75
CA ARG A 79 5.72 12.18 -16.12
C ARG A 79 5.73 13.29 -15.06
N LEU A 80 5.70 12.95 -13.76
CA LEU A 80 5.82 13.95 -12.71
C LEU A 80 7.18 14.67 -12.72
N HIS A 81 8.27 13.93 -12.96
CA HIS A 81 9.60 14.52 -13.09
C HIS A 81 9.71 15.44 -14.32
N GLU A 82 9.15 15.03 -15.47
CA GLU A 82 9.09 15.86 -16.68
C GLU A 82 8.30 17.16 -16.47
N MET A 83 7.29 17.15 -15.59
CA MET A 83 6.54 18.35 -15.17
C MET A 83 7.32 19.24 -14.17
N GLY A 84 8.56 18.87 -13.80
CA GLY A 84 9.38 19.62 -12.85
C GLY A 84 8.96 19.44 -11.39
N LEU A 85 8.15 18.43 -11.07
CA LEU A 85 7.67 18.18 -9.72
C LEU A 85 8.69 17.39 -8.87
N ILE A 86 8.70 17.67 -7.57
CA ILE A 86 9.62 17.02 -6.63
C ILE A 86 8.96 15.75 -6.06
N VAL A 87 9.47 14.59 -6.51
CA VAL A 87 8.98 13.26 -6.12
C VAL A 87 10.06 12.50 -5.37
N PHE A 88 9.70 11.90 -4.23
CA PHE A 88 10.65 11.18 -3.37
C PHE A 88 10.53 9.64 -3.51
N GLY A 89 11.48 8.91 -2.91
CA GLY A 89 11.45 7.44 -2.82
C GLY A 89 12.02 6.72 -4.04
N ASN A 90 11.92 5.40 -4.03
CA ASN A 90 12.49 4.53 -5.05
C ASN A 90 11.68 4.56 -6.36
N ARG A 91 12.37 4.52 -7.52
CA ARG A 91 11.79 4.50 -8.86
C ARG A 91 10.79 3.36 -9.07
N ASP A 92 11.03 2.20 -8.48
CA ASP A 92 10.21 0.99 -8.65
C ASP A 92 9.16 0.82 -7.53
N SER A 93 9.08 1.76 -6.59
CA SER A 93 8.08 1.72 -5.53
C SER A 93 6.73 2.27 -6.03
N PRO A 94 5.61 1.52 -5.89
CA PRO A 94 4.28 1.97 -6.30
C PRO A 94 3.69 3.06 -5.40
N VAL A 95 4.41 3.45 -4.33
CA VAL A 95 4.08 4.61 -3.53
C VAL A 95 4.90 5.79 -4.03
N VAL A 96 4.21 6.80 -4.55
CA VAL A 96 4.80 7.98 -5.20
C VAL A 96 4.47 9.23 -4.38
N PRO A 97 5.37 9.68 -3.49
CA PRO A 97 5.18 10.87 -2.67
C PRO A 97 5.60 12.13 -3.44
N LEU A 98 4.63 13.01 -3.71
CA LEU A 98 4.82 14.34 -4.29
C LEU A 98 4.95 15.37 -3.17
N ILE A 99 6.11 16.03 -3.05
CA ILE A 99 6.36 16.97 -1.95
C ILE A 99 5.69 18.32 -2.24
N LEU A 100 4.91 18.80 -1.27
CA LEU A 100 4.21 20.08 -1.35
C LEU A 100 4.82 21.14 -0.43
N TYR A 101 5.65 20.73 0.55
CA TYR A 101 6.37 21.51 1.56
C TYR A 101 5.51 22.35 2.50
N MET A 102 4.54 23.11 1.98
CA MET A 102 3.75 24.08 2.70
C MET A 102 2.42 23.47 3.14
N PRO A 103 2.16 23.35 4.46
CA PRO A 103 0.89 22.83 4.98
C PRO A 103 -0.36 23.55 4.43
N GLY A 104 -0.28 24.87 4.21
CA GLY A 104 -1.38 25.65 3.64
C GLY A 104 -1.80 25.24 2.23
N LYS A 105 -0.90 24.63 1.43
CA LYS A 105 -1.20 24.16 0.07
C LYS A 105 -1.91 22.81 0.04
N LEU A 106 -1.83 22.03 1.12
CA LEU A 106 -2.30 20.64 1.17
C LEU A 106 -3.80 20.52 0.85
N VAL A 107 -4.63 21.29 1.54
CA VAL A 107 -6.08 21.24 1.37
C VAL A 107 -6.49 21.80 0.01
N ALA A 108 -5.88 22.90 -0.42
CA ALA A 108 -6.15 23.50 -1.73
C ALA A 108 -5.81 22.53 -2.86
N PHE A 109 -4.63 21.90 -2.82
CA PHE A 109 -4.22 20.89 -3.80
C PHE A 109 -5.22 19.74 -3.86
N SER A 110 -5.66 19.21 -2.71
CA SER A 110 -6.65 18.12 -2.66
C SER A 110 -7.98 18.50 -3.30
N ARG A 111 -8.50 19.69 -2.97
CA ARG A 111 -9.78 20.19 -3.51
C ARG A 111 -9.70 20.42 -5.00
N MET A 112 -8.64 21.06 -5.48
CA MET A 112 -8.42 21.30 -6.90
C MET A 112 -8.30 20.00 -7.70
N CYS A 113 -7.67 18.96 -7.14
CA CYS A 113 -7.65 17.63 -7.75
C CYS A 113 -9.05 17.02 -7.77
N LEU A 114 -9.80 17.10 -6.68
CA LEU A 114 -11.14 16.53 -6.57
C LEU A 114 -12.14 17.19 -7.51
N GLU A 115 -12.07 18.52 -7.69
CA GLU A 115 -12.85 19.27 -8.68
C GLU A 115 -12.61 18.78 -10.12
N ARG A 116 -11.45 18.18 -10.38
CA ARG A 116 -11.07 17.56 -11.66
C ARG A 116 -11.32 16.05 -11.69
N GLY A 117 -12.02 15.51 -10.68
CA GLY A 117 -12.34 14.08 -10.58
C GLY A 117 -11.20 13.21 -10.03
N LEU A 118 -10.14 13.79 -9.47
CA LEU A 118 -9.00 13.06 -8.92
C LEU A 118 -8.98 13.11 -7.39
N GLY A 119 -9.32 12.00 -6.74
CA GLY A 119 -9.15 11.84 -5.29
C GLY A 119 -7.68 11.66 -4.92
N VAL A 120 -7.13 12.56 -4.11
CA VAL A 120 -5.74 12.48 -3.65
C VAL A 120 -5.66 12.43 -2.13
N VAL A 121 -4.74 11.61 -1.62
CA VAL A 121 -4.44 11.55 -0.19
C VAL A 121 -3.35 12.55 0.11
N ILE A 122 -3.63 13.45 1.06
CA ILE A 122 -2.64 14.38 1.58
C ILE A 122 -2.12 13.89 2.92
N VAL A 123 -0.82 14.02 3.13
CA VAL A 123 -0.13 13.57 4.33
C VAL A 123 0.67 14.74 4.89
N GLY A 124 0.25 15.23 6.05
CA GLY A 124 0.93 16.27 6.82
C GLY A 124 1.40 15.78 8.19
N PHE A 125 1.74 16.72 9.07
CA PHE A 125 2.05 16.41 10.47
C PHE A 125 0.80 15.85 11.19
N PRO A 126 0.93 14.85 12.09
CA PRO A 126 2.16 14.23 12.61
C PRO A 126 2.69 13.05 11.78
N ALA A 127 2.01 12.63 10.72
CA ALA A 127 2.46 11.50 9.89
C ALA A 127 3.77 11.80 9.12
N THR A 128 4.11 13.07 8.97
CA THR A 128 5.37 13.57 8.40
C THR A 128 5.86 14.80 9.15
N ALA A 129 7.15 15.11 9.07
CA ALA A 129 7.66 16.40 9.52
C ALA A 129 6.96 17.54 8.76
N LEU A 130 6.80 18.71 9.39
CA LEU A 130 6.07 19.85 8.81
C LEU A 130 6.56 20.21 7.39
N LEU A 131 7.89 20.25 7.20
CA LEU A 131 8.53 20.56 5.93
C LEU A 131 8.53 19.40 4.92
N ALA A 132 8.06 18.21 5.32
CA ALA A 132 7.97 17.02 4.45
C ALA A 132 6.53 16.70 4.05
N SER A 133 5.61 17.67 4.22
CA SER A 133 4.21 17.55 3.83
C SER A 133 4.08 17.27 2.34
N ARG A 134 3.19 16.33 1.98
CA ARG A 134 3.16 15.71 0.65
C ARG A 134 1.77 15.19 0.26
N SER A 135 1.54 15.02 -1.03
CA SER A 135 0.50 14.13 -1.52
C SER A 135 1.08 12.74 -1.78
N ARG A 136 0.37 11.67 -1.38
CA ARG A 136 0.82 10.29 -1.54
C ARG A 136 -0.04 9.55 -2.56
N PHE A 137 0.50 9.36 -3.76
CA PHE A 137 -0.12 8.52 -4.77
C PHE A 137 0.24 7.05 -4.55
N CYS A 138 -0.74 6.17 -4.63
CA CYS A 138 -0.57 4.73 -4.55
C CYS A 138 -1.04 4.14 -5.88
N ILE A 139 -0.10 3.68 -6.69
CA ILE A 139 -0.36 3.17 -8.03
C ILE A 139 -0.86 1.74 -7.95
N SER A 140 -1.81 1.39 -8.81
CA SER A 140 -2.30 0.02 -8.99
C SER A 140 -1.82 -0.56 -10.32
N ALA A 141 -1.93 -1.89 -10.45
CA ALA A 141 -1.91 -2.55 -11.75
C ALA A 141 -3.14 -2.14 -12.56
#